data_AF-A0A5B7YDR3-F1
#
_entry.id   AF-A0A5B7YDR3-F1
#
_cell.length_a   1.000
_cell.length_b   1.000
_cell.length_c   1.000
_cell.angle_alpha   90.00
_cell.angle_beta   90.00
_cell.angle_gamma   90.00
#
_symmetry.space_group_name_H-M   'P 1'
#
loop_
_entity.id
_entity.type
_entity.pdbx_description
1 polymer ?
#
loop_
_entity_poly.entity_id
_entity_poly.type
_entity_poly.pdbx_seq_one_letter_code
_entity_poly.pdbx_strand_id
1 'polypeptide(L)'
;MDNSKFSPDSHLTLPLLASGRKKRWSYSSLVFSLFFFVPLLLSLPLPTTFIALQLSAYTVFVALYIFAINSPVNRLPLFLTALIAIAYATSINNPGGAIIFGFIAFIVGYYYPLKKGLSFVLVIALSLFLLQFFVLDTPGFFLVAAAINTIVLFGFGAMERRETQFQLKETEQAKTLSTLSAIAERERIGRDLHDVAGHALSSIALKAQLADKLLEKSEISLAQQEVKALAQLSQSLLSDIRHAVSDIKHLTLRDEIAKSSAILKEKTSTLLLRYRMILSKT
;
A
#
# COMPACT_ATOMS: atom_id res chain seq x y z
N MET A 1 -27.42 -14.20 -3.77
CA MET A 1 -26.67 -13.55 -4.87
C MET A 1 -26.65 -12.06 -4.58
N ASP A 2 -25.66 -11.61 -3.83
CA ASP A 2 -25.39 -10.19 -3.61
C ASP A 2 -24.18 -9.83 -4.46
N ASN A 3 -24.45 -9.15 -5.57
CA ASN A 3 -23.50 -8.85 -6.63
C ASN A 3 -22.97 -7.43 -6.44
N SER A 4 -22.40 -7.16 -5.26
CA SER A 4 -21.79 -5.87 -4.95
C SER A 4 -20.45 -5.75 -5.69
N LYS A 5 -20.55 -5.32 -6.95
CA LYS A 5 -19.56 -4.57 -7.73
C LYS A 5 -18.12 -4.65 -7.20
N PHE A 6 -17.37 -5.58 -7.78
CA PHE A 6 -15.92 -5.45 -7.92
C PHE A 6 -15.66 -4.18 -8.76
N SER A 7 -15.45 -3.04 -8.10
CA SER A 7 -15.00 -1.81 -8.75
C SER A 7 -13.55 -2.04 -9.22
N PRO A 8 -13.25 -2.05 -10.53
CA PRO A 8 -11.89 -2.26 -11.04
C PRO A 8 -10.94 -1.11 -10.72
N ASP A 9 -11.47 0.01 -10.22
CA ASP A 9 -10.77 1.26 -9.95
C ASP A 9 -10.76 1.58 -8.45
N SER A 10 -10.35 0.64 -7.59
CA SER A 10 -9.66 1.08 -6.38
C SER A 10 -8.33 1.65 -6.87
N HIS A 11 -8.31 2.94 -7.20
CA HIS A 11 -7.07 3.67 -7.34
C HIS A 11 -6.37 3.52 -6.00
N LEU A 12 -5.46 2.54 -5.89
CA LEU A 12 -4.55 2.37 -4.78
C LEU A 12 -3.85 3.73 -4.64
N THR A 13 -4.38 4.55 -3.74
CA THR A 13 -3.89 5.89 -3.51
C THR A 13 -2.49 5.71 -2.99
N LEU A 14 -1.50 6.09 -3.80
CA LEU A 14 -0.11 5.92 -3.44
C LEU A 14 0.11 6.58 -2.08
N PRO A 15 0.76 5.88 -1.13
CA PRO A 15 1.05 6.46 0.18
C PRO A 15 1.95 7.67 0.02
N LEU A 16 1.90 8.59 0.98
CA LEU A 16 2.73 9.79 0.97
C LEU A 16 4.22 9.42 0.96
N LEU A 17 5.04 10.16 0.20
CA LEU A 17 6.51 10.01 0.18
C LEU A 17 7.12 10.13 1.59
N ALA A 18 6.52 10.95 2.46
CA ALA A 18 6.97 11.12 3.83
C ALA A 18 6.57 9.99 4.81
N SER A 19 5.91 8.92 4.33
CA SER A 19 5.43 7.82 5.18
C SER A 19 6.35 6.58 5.16
N GLY A 20 6.40 5.85 6.28
CA GLY A 20 7.09 4.56 6.39
C GLY A 20 8.61 4.62 6.14
N ARG A 21 9.16 3.56 5.54
CA ARG A 21 10.59 3.42 5.19
C ARG A 21 11.07 4.52 4.23
N LYS A 22 10.16 5.07 3.42
CA LYS A 22 10.37 6.08 2.38
C LYS A 22 10.69 7.47 2.91
N LYS A 23 10.27 7.74 4.16
CA LYS A 23 10.64 8.95 4.88
C LYS A 23 12.16 9.13 4.87
N ARG A 24 12.92 8.10 5.21
CA ARG A 24 14.39 8.19 5.28
C ARG A 24 14.97 8.59 3.92
N TRP A 25 14.56 7.94 2.84
CA TRP A 25 15.05 8.24 1.48
C TRP A 25 14.65 9.64 0.98
N SER A 26 13.40 10.06 1.22
CA SER A 26 12.92 11.37 0.79
C SER A 26 13.67 12.51 1.49
N TYR A 27 13.89 12.42 2.80
CA TYR A 27 14.66 13.43 3.54
C TYR A 27 16.17 13.32 3.26
N SER A 28 16.72 12.11 3.09
CA SER A 28 18.14 11.94 2.71
C SER A 28 18.45 12.56 1.35
N SER A 29 17.49 12.61 0.43
CA SER A 29 17.68 13.25 -0.87
C SER A 29 18.05 14.74 -0.76
N LEU A 30 17.65 15.42 0.32
CA LEU A 30 17.99 16.83 0.55
C LEU A 30 19.50 17.07 0.66
N VAL A 31 20.30 16.06 1.02
CA VAL A 31 21.77 16.19 1.01
C VAL A 31 22.27 16.55 -0.40
N PHE A 32 21.65 16.01 -1.45
CA PHE A 32 22.01 16.35 -2.83
C PHE A 32 21.60 17.79 -3.22
N SER A 33 20.72 18.44 -2.45
CA SER A 33 20.38 19.86 -2.70
C SER A 33 21.53 20.80 -2.34
N LEU A 34 22.52 20.36 -1.55
CA LEU A 34 23.71 21.16 -1.22
C LEU A 34 24.53 21.55 -2.45
N PHE A 35 24.41 20.80 -3.55
CA PHE A 35 25.03 21.16 -4.83
C PHE A 35 24.53 22.51 -5.38
N PHE A 36 23.39 23.02 -4.90
CA PHE A 36 22.92 24.38 -5.16
C PHE A 36 23.97 25.45 -4.86
N PHE A 37 24.80 25.22 -3.83
CA PHE A 37 25.83 26.16 -3.37
C PHE A 37 27.15 26.03 -4.13
N VAL A 38 27.38 24.96 -4.92
CA VAL A 38 28.68 24.74 -5.59
C VAL A 38 29.04 25.89 -6.53
N PRO A 39 28.18 26.34 -7.47
CA PRO A 39 28.50 27.48 -8.31
C PRO A 39 28.66 28.78 -7.50
N LEU A 40 27.83 28.97 -6.46
CA LEU A 40 27.89 30.14 -5.59
C LEU A 40 29.25 30.27 -4.90
N LEU A 41 29.80 29.15 -4.41
CA LEU A 41 31.11 29.09 -3.76
C LEU A 41 32.26 29.32 -4.76
N LEU A 42 32.13 28.79 -5.99
CA LEU A 42 33.14 28.94 -7.05
C LEU A 42 33.18 30.37 -7.62
N SER A 43 32.08 31.11 -7.54
CA SER A 43 31.96 32.48 -8.06
C SER A 43 32.24 33.58 -7.04
N LEU A 44 32.78 33.25 -5.86
CA LEU A 44 33.16 34.25 -4.85
C LEU A 44 34.33 35.14 -5.34
N PRO A 45 34.37 36.44 -4.95
CA PRO A 45 33.48 37.11 -4.02
C PRO A 45 32.18 37.64 -4.67
N LEU A 46 31.07 37.53 -3.93
CA LEU A 46 29.74 38.00 -4.35
C LEU A 46 29.17 39.03 -3.35
N PRO A 47 28.29 39.95 -3.79
CA PRO A 47 27.60 40.87 -2.88
C PRO A 47 26.84 40.14 -1.77
N THR A 48 26.89 40.65 -0.55
CA THR A 48 26.23 40.04 0.62
C THR A 48 24.71 39.94 0.44
N THR A 49 24.10 40.91 -0.23
CA THR A 49 22.67 40.91 -0.60
C THR A 49 22.32 39.76 -1.54
N PHE A 50 23.20 39.43 -2.49
CA PHE A 50 23.00 38.32 -3.41
C PHE A 50 23.07 36.97 -2.68
N ILE A 51 24.05 36.80 -1.80
CA ILE A 51 24.18 35.59 -0.98
C ILE A 51 22.94 35.42 -0.08
N ALA A 52 22.48 36.49 0.57
CA ALA A 52 21.28 36.47 1.40
C ALA A 52 20.02 36.06 0.62
N LEU A 53 19.85 36.57 -0.61
CA LEU A 53 18.73 36.21 -1.50
C LEU A 53 18.77 34.73 -1.91
N GLN A 54 19.95 34.20 -2.22
CA GLN A 54 20.11 32.78 -2.59
C GLN A 54 19.86 31.86 -1.39
N LEU A 55 20.31 32.24 -0.19
CA LEU A 55 20.00 31.51 1.05
C LEU A 55 18.50 31.53 1.36
N SER A 56 17.83 32.68 1.18
CA SER A 56 16.38 32.75 1.39
C SER A 56 15.63 31.89 0.38
N ALA A 57 16.03 31.92 -0.89
CA ALA A 57 15.42 31.09 -1.93
C ALA A 57 15.62 29.59 -1.66
N TYR A 58 16.82 29.19 -1.22
CA TYR A 58 17.10 27.81 -0.80
C TYR A 58 16.22 27.38 0.38
N THR A 59 16.06 28.25 1.39
CA THR A 59 15.19 27.99 2.55
C THR A 59 13.74 27.78 2.13
N VAL A 60 13.23 28.62 1.22
CA VAL A 60 11.89 28.49 0.66
C VAL A 60 11.75 27.20 -0.15
N PHE A 61 12.75 26.82 -0.95
CA PHE A 61 12.77 25.56 -1.68
C PHE A 61 12.66 24.36 -0.71
N VAL A 62 13.48 24.31 0.34
CA VAL A 62 13.45 23.21 1.31
C VAL A 62 12.08 23.12 1.99
N ALA A 63 11.51 24.25 2.41
CA ALA A 63 10.18 24.29 3.00
C ALA A 63 9.11 23.78 2.02
N LEU A 64 9.10 24.27 0.77
CA LEU A 64 8.17 23.83 -0.27
C LEU A 64 8.32 22.33 -0.57
N TYR A 65 9.55 21.82 -0.64
CA TYR A 65 9.80 20.40 -0.86
C TYR A 65 9.24 19.55 0.28
N ILE A 66 9.51 19.94 1.54
CA ILE A 66 8.97 19.25 2.72
C ILE A 66 7.44 19.29 2.71
N PHE A 67 6.82 20.42 2.39
CA PHE A 67 5.36 20.49 2.26
C PHE A 67 4.84 19.61 1.13
N ALA A 68 5.53 19.55 -0.02
CA ALA A 68 5.14 18.72 -1.15
C ALA A 68 5.15 17.23 -0.82
N ILE A 69 6.23 16.70 -0.19
CA ILE A 69 6.33 15.27 0.15
C ILE A 69 5.34 14.82 1.23
N ASN A 70 4.85 15.77 2.05
CA ASN A 70 3.84 15.53 3.10
C ASN A 70 2.40 15.82 2.63
N SER A 71 2.20 16.32 1.41
CA SER A 71 0.89 16.72 0.91
C SER A 71 0.22 15.62 0.08
N PRO A 72 -1.12 15.51 0.13
CA PRO A 72 -1.86 14.59 -0.73
C PRO A 72 -1.77 15.02 -2.20
N VAL A 73 -1.99 14.06 -3.10
CA VAL A 73 -1.83 14.22 -4.56
C VAL A 73 -2.59 15.44 -5.12
N ASN A 74 -3.77 15.74 -4.57
CA ASN A 74 -4.61 16.86 -5.02
C ASN A 74 -3.99 18.24 -4.79
N ARG A 75 -3.10 18.39 -3.81
CA ARG A 75 -2.40 19.66 -3.52
C ARG A 75 -1.03 19.75 -4.16
N LEU A 76 -0.51 18.64 -4.72
CA LEU A 76 0.80 18.62 -5.37
C LEU A 76 0.93 19.64 -6.51
N PRO A 77 -0.05 19.86 -7.40
CA PRO A 77 0.11 20.82 -8.49
C PRO A 77 0.53 22.20 -8.02
N LEU A 78 -0.06 22.68 -6.91
CA LEU A 78 0.28 23.97 -6.31
C LEU A 78 1.76 24.03 -5.87
N PHE A 79 2.22 23.01 -5.14
CA PHE A 79 3.62 22.96 -4.68
C PHE A 79 4.59 22.76 -5.84
N LEU A 80 4.23 21.95 -6.84
CA LEU A 80 5.02 21.77 -8.05
C LEU A 80 5.17 23.08 -8.83
N THR A 81 4.09 23.84 -9.00
CA THR A 81 4.17 25.16 -9.65
C THR A 81 5.03 26.14 -8.88
N ALA A 82 4.96 26.16 -7.55
CA ALA A 82 5.81 27.01 -6.72
C ALA A 82 7.30 26.59 -6.78
N LEU A 83 7.56 25.28 -6.78
CA LEU A 83 8.91 24.72 -6.94
C LEU A 83 9.49 25.03 -8.33
N ILE A 84 8.68 24.95 -9.39
CA ILE A 84 9.11 25.31 -10.74
C ILE A 84 9.45 26.81 -10.80
N ALA A 85 8.61 27.67 -10.24
CA ALA A 85 8.84 29.11 -10.22
C ALA A 85 10.16 29.48 -9.52
N ILE A 86 10.42 28.89 -8.34
CA ILE A 86 11.67 29.14 -7.60
C ILE A 86 12.89 28.52 -8.30
N ALA A 87 12.73 27.38 -8.96
CA ALA A 87 13.79 26.77 -9.76
C ALA A 87 14.23 27.69 -10.90
N TYR A 88 13.29 28.27 -11.67
CA TYR A 88 13.64 29.23 -12.72
C TYR A 88 14.23 30.53 -12.16
N ALA A 89 13.63 31.11 -11.13
CA ALA A 89 14.11 32.37 -10.54
C ALA A 89 15.55 32.27 -10.01
N THR A 90 15.89 31.13 -9.41
CA THR A 90 17.27 30.87 -8.93
C THR A 90 18.21 30.50 -10.07
N SER A 91 17.77 29.71 -11.06
CA SER A 91 18.61 29.25 -12.18
C SER A 91 19.12 30.37 -13.08
N ILE A 92 18.36 31.46 -13.25
CA ILE A 92 18.78 32.62 -14.07
C ILE A 92 20.05 33.26 -13.51
N ASN A 93 20.17 33.33 -12.19
CA ASN A 93 21.26 34.04 -11.51
C ASN A 93 22.31 33.09 -10.92
N ASN A 94 21.96 31.83 -10.71
CA ASN A 94 22.81 30.79 -10.15
C ASN A 94 22.52 29.47 -10.88
N PRO A 95 23.46 28.94 -11.70
CA PRO A 95 23.29 27.65 -12.38
C PRO A 95 22.92 26.48 -11.45
N GLY A 96 23.26 26.57 -10.17
CA GLY A 96 22.94 25.58 -9.13
C GLY A 96 21.45 25.49 -8.81
N GLY A 97 20.66 26.52 -9.15
CA GLY A 97 19.20 26.48 -9.06
C GLY A 97 18.58 25.36 -9.88
N ALA A 98 19.24 24.92 -10.95
CA ALA A 98 18.73 23.89 -11.85
C ALA A 98 18.61 22.51 -11.18
N ILE A 99 19.30 22.28 -10.06
CA ILE A 99 19.20 21.04 -9.27
C ILE A 99 17.79 20.85 -8.68
N ILE A 100 17.05 21.93 -8.44
CA ILE A 100 15.67 21.89 -7.93
C ILE A 100 14.76 21.11 -8.89
N PHE A 101 15.02 21.15 -10.21
CA PHE A 101 14.26 20.38 -11.20
C PHE A 101 14.33 18.86 -10.99
N GLY A 102 15.45 18.35 -10.45
CA GLY A 102 15.53 16.92 -10.15
C GLY A 102 14.67 16.51 -8.96
N PHE A 103 14.54 17.36 -7.94
CA PHE A 103 13.61 17.13 -6.82
C PHE A 103 12.15 17.15 -7.28
N ILE A 104 11.83 18.06 -8.20
CA ILE A 104 10.52 18.11 -8.86
C ILE A 104 10.29 16.82 -9.65
N ALA A 105 11.27 16.37 -10.43
CA ALA A 105 11.19 15.15 -11.22
C ALA A 105 11.07 13.88 -10.37
N PHE A 106 11.69 13.83 -9.18
CA PHE A 106 11.47 12.76 -8.20
C PHE A 106 10.00 12.67 -7.77
N ILE A 107 9.39 13.79 -7.37
CA ILE A 107 7.98 13.86 -6.97
C ILE A 107 7.09 13.44 -8.14
N VAL A 108 7.38 13.94 -9.35
CA VAL A 108 6.61 13.60 -10.54
C VAL A 108 6.74 12.12 -10.90
N GLY A 109 7.94 11.55 -10.84
CA GLY A 109 8.21 10.13 -11.11
C GLY A 109 7.47 9.20 -10.15
N TYR A 110 7.30 9.63 -8.90
CA TYR A 110 6.54 8.85 -7.91
C TYR A 110 5.02 8.92 -8.15
N TYR A 111 4.44 10.12 -8.24
CA TYR A 111 2.99 10.28 -8.26
C TYR A 111 2.35 10.15 -9.65
N TYR A 112 3.05 10.49 -10.74
CA TYR A 112 2.50 10.48 -12.09
C TYR A 112 2.96 9.25 -12.91
N PRO A 113 2.11 8.72 -13.82
CA PRO A 113 2.46 7.55 -14.62
C PRO A 113 3.66 7.85 -15.52
N LEU A 114 4.45 6.82 -15.83
CA LEU A 114 5.73 6.93 -16.54
C LEU A 114 5.64 7.77 -17.82
N LYS A 115 4.57 7.64 -18.61
CA LYS A 115 4.36 8.43 -19.84
C LYS A 115 4.24 9.94 -19.57
N LYS A 116 3.46 10.34 -18.56
CA LYS A 116 3.30 11.75 -18.16
C LYS A 116 4.58 12.29 -17.53
N GLY A 117 5.23 11.47 -16.71
CA GLY A 117 6.50 11.82 -16.09
C GLY A 117 7.63 12.03 -17.12
N LEU A 118 7.73 11.16 -18.13
CA LEU A 118 8.73 11.29 -19.19
C LEU A 118 8.48 12.53 -20.05
N SER A 119 7.22 12.81 -20.40
CA SER A 119 6.85 14.05 -21.09
C SER A 119 7.25 15.29 -20.28
N PHE A 120 7.02 15.27 -18.96
CA PHE A 120 7.45 16.34 -18.07
C PHE A 120 8.97 16.53 -18.03
N VAL A 121 9.74 15.44 -17.91
CA VAL A 121 11.22 15.48 -17.93
C VAL A 121 11.73 16.02 -19.26
N LEU A 122 11.15 15.63 -20.39
CA LEU A 122 11.50 16.13 -21.71
C LEU A 122 11.23 17.64 -21.84
N VAL A 123 10.09 18.12 -21.34
CA VAL A 123 9.74 19.55 -21.34
C VAL A 123 10.74 20.35 -20.48
N ILE A 124 11.10 19.86 -19.30
CA ILE A 124 12.12 20.49 -18.46
C ILE A 124 13.48 20.50 -19.14
N ALA A 125 13.91 19.37 -19.70
CA ALA A 125 15.21 19.26 -20.36
C ALA A 125 15.32 20.23 -21.54
N LEU A 126 14.26 20.31 -22.36
CA LEU A 126 14.18 21.28 -23.45
C LEU A 126 14.18 22.72 -22.94
N SER A 127 13.45 23.00 -21.87
CA SER A 127 13.41 24.34 -21.29
C SER A 127 14.75 24.77 -20.71
N LEU A 128 15.47 23.88 -20.02
CA LEU A 128 16.82 24.14 -19.52
C LEU A 128 17.81 24.37 -20.67
N PHE A 129 17.69 23.61 -21.75
CA PHE A 129 18.48 23.80 -22.96
C PHE A 129 18.24 25.17 -23.60
N LEU A 130 16.97 25.60 -23.73
CA LEU A 130 16.63 26.93 -24.24
C LEU A 130 17.14 28.04 -23.31
N LEU A 131 17.00 27.87 -21.99
CA LEU A 131 17.49 28.83 -21.00
C LEU A 131 19.02 28.97 -21.07
N GLN A 132 19.75 27.88 -21.30
CA GLN A 132 21.19 27.94 -21.56
C GLN A 132 21.53 28.76 -22.80
N PHE A 133 20.85 28.48 -23.91
CA PHE A 133 21.27 29.00 -25.20
C PHE A 133 20.90 30.49 -25.39
N PHE A 134 19.79 30.92 -24.78
CA PHE A 134 19.26 32.27 -24.98
C PHE A 134 19.50 33.24 -23.81
N VAL A 135 19.76 32.73 -22.60
CA VAL A 135 19.79 33.57 -21.39
C VAL A 135 21.13 33.46 -20.66
N LEU A 136 21.70 32.26 -20.55
CA LEU A 136 22.89 32.04 -19.73
C LEU A 136 24.19 32.06 -20.54
N ASP A 137 25.13 32.90 -20.13
CA ASP A 137 26.50 32.92 -20.67
C ASP A 137 27.48 32.08 -19.82
N THR A 138 26.96 31.06 -19.12
CA THR A 138 27.72 30.22 -18.18
C THR A 138 28.20 28.91 -18.82
N PRO A 139 29.31 28.31 -18.34
CA PRO A 139 29.75 27.01 -18.84
C PRO A 139 28.66 25.94 -18.75
N GLY A 140 28.36 25.27 -19.86
CA GLY A 140 27.22 24.35 -19.97
C GLY A 140 27.29 23.10 -19.07
N PHE A 141 28.43 22.83 -18.40
CA PHE A 141 28.58 21.63 -17.56
C PHE A 141 27.62 21.61 -16.36
N PHE A 142 27.26 22.77 -15.78
CA PHE A 142 26.31 22.84 -14.67
C PHE A 142 24.91 22.38 -15.08
N LEU A 143 24.50 22.69 -16.31
CA LEU A 143 23.21 22.23 -16.84
C LEU A 143 23.22 20.78 -17.29
N VAL A 144 24.34 20.29 -17.81
CA VAL A 144 24.51 18.85 -18.05
C VAL A 144 24.39 18.10 -16.72
N ALA A 145 25.04 18.59 -15.67
CA ALA A 145 24.90 18.02 -14.33
C ALA A 145 23.46 18.08 -13.81
N ALA A 146 22.74 19.19 -14.02
CA ALA A 146 21.34 19.33 -13.63
C ALA A 146 20.40 18.40 -14.44
N ALA A 147 20.65 18.22 -15.74
CA ALA A 147 19.90 17.30 -16.59
C ALA A 147 20.11 15.84 -16.15
N ILE A 148 21.36 15.45 -15.89
CA ILE A 148 21.69 14.12 -15.34
C ILE A 148 20.99 13.93 -13.99
N ASN A 149 21.10 14.92 -13.08
CA ASN A 149 20.41 14.89 -11.78
C ASN A 149 18.90 14.70 -11.94
N THR A 150 18.28 15.40 -12.89
CA THR A 150 16.84 15.31 -13.18
C THR A 150 16.44 13.92 -13.66
N ILE A 151 17.19 13.34 -14.58
CA ILE A 151 16.94 11.99 -15.11
C ILE A 151 17.12 10.93 -14.01
N VAL A 152 18.19 11.04 -13.21
CA VAL A 152 18.50 10.10 -12.12
C VAL A 152 17.41 10.15 -11.04
N LEU A 153 17.05 11.34 -10.57
CA LEU A 153 16.01 11.50 -9.54
C LEU A 153 14.61 11.12 -10.05
N PHE A 154 14.30 11.36 -11.32
CA PHE A 154 13.10 10.81 -11.95
C PHE A 154 13.08 9.29 -11.91
N GLY A 155 14.20 8.65 -12.28
CA GLY A 155 14.37 7.20 -12.25
C GLY A 155 14.14 6.63 -10.86
N PHE A 156 14.71 7.26 -9.83
CA PHE A 156 14.47 6.89 -8.42
C PHE A 156 12.99 7.02 -8.03
N GLY A 157 12.33 8.12 -8.39
CA GLY A 157 10.89 8.30 -8.11
C GLY A 157 10.03 7.23 -8.80
N ALA A 158 10.34 6.90 -10.05
CA ALA A 158 9.65 5.88 -10.82
C ALA A 158 9.91 4.45 -10.29
N MET A 159 11.13 4.16 -9.84
CA MET A 159 11.48 2.90 -9.20
C MET A 159 10.72 2.73 -7.87
N GLU A 160 10.73 3.78 -7.03
CA GLU A 160 10.00 3.80 -5.77
C GLU A 160 8.49 3.58 -5.98
N ARG A 161 7.91 4.19 -7.02
CA ARG A 161 6.52 3.94 -7.42
C ARG A 161 6.28 2.45 -7.73
N ARG A 162 7.15 1.83 -8.53
CA ARG A 162 7.02 0.42 -8.90
C ARG A 162 7.10 -0.49 -7.68
N GLU A 163 8.09 -0.28 -6.82
CA GLU A 163 8.25 -1.05 -5.58
C GLU A 163 7.02 -0.91 -4.67
N THR A 164 6.49 0.30 -4.54
CA THR A 164 5.26 0.57 -3.78
C THR A 164 4.07 -0.19 -4.34
N GLN A 165 3.88 -0.15 -5.65
CA GLN A 165 2.77 -0.85 -6.29
C GLN A 165 2.91 -2.37 -6.16
N PHE A 166 4.14 -2.89 -6.20
CA PHE A 166 4.41 -4.30 -5.99
C PHE A 166 4.05 -4.74 -4.56
N GLN A 167 4.53 -4.01 -3.55
CA GLN A 167 4.22 -4.31 -2.14
C GLN A 167 2.71 -4.25 -1.87
N LEU A 168 2.01 -3.26 -2.41
CA LEU A 168 0.54 -3.16 -2.25
C LEU A 168 -0.16 -4.37 -2.87
N LYS A 169 0.22 -4.79 -4.08
CA LYS A 169 -0.33 -5.99 -4.73
C LYS A 169 -0.04 -7.26 -3.94
N GLU A 170 1.18 -7.40 -3.42
CA GLU A 170 1.58 -8.57 -2.63
C GLU A 170 0.74 -8.68 -1.34
N THR A 171 0.52 -7.56 -0.64
CA THR A 171 -0.33 -7.53 0.56
C THR A 171 -1.80 -7.84 0.24
N GLU A 172 -2.31 -7.37 -0.89
CA GLU A 172 -3.67 -7.66 -1.35
C GLU A 172 -3.83 -9.13 -1.75
N GLN A 173 -2.84 -9.69 -2.44
CA GLN A 173 -2.80 -11.10 -2.82
C GLN A 173 -2.70 -12.01 -1.59
N ALA A 174 -1.84 -11.68 -0.62
CA ALA A 174 -1.71 -12.42 0.63
C ALA A 174 -3.02 -12.42 1.44
N LYS A 175 -3.72 -11.27 1.47
CA LYS A 175 -5.04 -11.15 2.10
C LYS A 175 -6.11 -11.98 1.37
N THR A 176 -6.07 -11.98 0.03
CA THR A 176 -7.01 -12.78 -0.77
C THR A 176 -6.76 -14.28 -0.58
N LEU A 177 -5.48 -14.69 -0.60
CA LEU A 177 -5.11 -16.09 -0.39
C LEU A 177 -5.53 -16.58 0.99
N SER A 178 -5.33 -15.80 2.05
CA SER A 178 -5.77 -16.20 3.40
C SER A 178 -7.29 -16.35 3.49
N THR A 179 -8.06 -15.46 2.84
CA THR A 179 -9.52 -15.61 2.78
C THR A 179 -9.96 -16.85 2.00
N LEU A 180 -9.31 -17.14 0.87
CA LEU A 180 -9.63 -18.33 0.07
C LEU A 180 -9.26 -19.62 0.80
N SER A 181 -8.11 -19.67 1.47
CA SER A 181 -7.73 -20.82 2.31
C SER A 181 -8.72 -21.06 3.44
N ALA A 182 -9.21 -20.00 4.09
CA ALA A 182 -10.22 -20.14 5.14
C ALA A 182 -11.56 -20.66 4.60
N ILE A 183 -11.99 -20.23 3.41
CA ILE A 183 -13.21 -20.72 2.76
C ILE A 183 -13.05 -22.20 2.36
N ALA A 184 -11.93 -22.56 1.74
CA ALA A 184 -11.65 -23.94 1.34
C ALA A 184 -11.64 -24.90 2.53
N GLU A 185 -11.08 -24.47 3.67
CA GLU A 185 -11.09 -25.29 4.89
C GLU A 185 -12.50 -25.47 5.45
N ARG A 186 -13.35 -24.43 5.41
CA ARG A 186 -14.76 -24.55 5.82
C ARG A 186 -15.53 -25.50 4.89
N GLU A 187 -15.27 -25.47 3.59
CA GLU A 187 -15.87 -26.40 2.63
C GLU A 187 -15.42 -27.84 2.87
N ARG A 188 -14.11 -28.04 3.13
CA ARG A 188 -13.55 -29.34 3.51
C ARG A 188 -14.25 -29.91 4.75
N ILE A 189 -14.36 -29.12 5.81
CA ILE A 189 -15.04 -29.54 7.05
C ILE A 189 -16.53 -29.84 6.77
N GLY A 190 -17.21 -29.00 5.97
CA GLY A 190 -18.61 -29.23 5.60
C GLY A 190 -18.83 -30.55 4.86
N ARG A 191 -17.92 -30.91 3.95
CA ARG A 191 -17.95 -32.19 3.24
C ARG A 191 -17.66 -33.36 4.17
N ASP A 192 -16.62 -33.28 4.99
CA ASP A 192 -16.28 -34.32 5.95
C ASP A 192 -17.45 -34.58 6.92
N LEU A 193 -18.17 -33.52 7.31
CA LEU A 193 -19.39 -33.61 8.11
C LEU A 193 -20.54 -34.29 7.36
N HIS A 194 -20.77 -33.92 6.10
CA HIS A 194 -21.78 -34.54 5.26
C HIS A 194 -21.53 -36.04 5.07
N ASP A 195 -20.27 -36.44 4.88
CA ASP A 195 -19.89 -37.83 4.68
C ASP A 195 -20.10 -38.67 5.95
N VAL A 196 -19.65 -38.16 7.11
CA VAL A 196 -19.89 -38.82 8.42
C VAL A 196 -21.39 -38.92 8.71
N ALA A 197 -22.15 -37.85 8.45
CA ALA A 197 -23.60 -37.85 8.63
C ALA A 197 -24.29 -38.86 7.70
N GLY A 198 -23.91 -38.90 6.42
CA GLY A 198 -24.48 -39.81 5.43
C GLY A 198 -24.25 -41.28 5.78
N HIS A 199 -23.04 -41.65 6.18
CA HIS A 199 -22.72 -43.01 6.62
C HIS A 199 -23.50 -43.42 7.86
N ALA A 200 -23.51 -42.57 8.90
CA ALA A 200 -24.19 -42.88 10.14
C ALA A 200 -25.71 -42.98 9.96
N LEU A 201 -26.33 -42.08 9.18
CA LEU A 201 -27.75 -42.16 8.83
C LEU A 201 -28.09 -43.44 8.07
N SER A 202 -27.22 -43.88 7.16
CA SER A 202 -27.40 -45.15 6.44
C SER A 202 -27.36 -46.35 7.40
N SER A 203 -26.41 -46.36 8.36
CA SER A 203 -26.33 -47.40 9.39
C SER A 203 -27.54 -47.39 10.33
N ILE A 204 -28.05 -46.20 10.69
CA ILE A 204 -29.29 -46.03 11.47
C ILE A 204 -30.46 -46.66 10.71
N ALA A 205 -30.63 -46.33 9.43
CA ALA A 205 -31.71 -46.88 8.60
C ALA A 205 -31.64 -48.41 8.48
N LEU A 206 -30.45 -48.97 8.25
CA LEU A 206 -30.23 -50.43 8.18
C LEU A 206 -30.56 -51.14 9.50
N LYS A 207 -30.14 -50.58 10.64
CA LYS A 207 -30.46 -51.16 11.97
C LYS A 207 -31.94 -51.07 12.30
N ALA A 208 -32.61 -49.99 11.92
CA ALA A 208 -34.06 -49.87 12.07
C ALA A 208 -34.82 -50.93 11.25
N GLN A 209 -34.41 -51.16 9.99
CA GLN A 209 -34.98 -52.22 9.14
C GLN A 209 -34.72 -53.61 9.73
N LEU A 210 -33.54 -53.86 10.30
CA LEU A 210 -33.22 -55.13 10.94
C LEU A 210 -34.09 -55.37 12.19
N ALA A 211 -34.28 -54.35 13.03
CA ALA A 211 -35.14 -54.43 14.20
C ALA A 211 -36.59 -54.77 13.81
N ASP A 212 -37.12 -54.13 12.76
CA ASP A 212 -38.47 -54.39 12.24
C ASP A 212 -38.62 -55.85 11.76
N LYS A 213 -37.64 -56.34 11.00
CA LYS A 213 -37.61 -57.73 10.52
C LYS A 213 -37.48 -58.76 11.64
N LEU A 214 -36.83 -58.43 12.76
CA LEU A 214 -36.73 -59.28 13.95
C LEU A 214 -38.06 -59.31 14.72
N LEU A 215 -38.79 -58.19 14.76
CA LEU A 215 -40.14 -58.14 15.33
C LEU A 215 -41.11 -59.01 14.55
N GLU A 216 -41.06 -58.98 13.20
CA GLU A 216 -41.87 -59.88 12.34
C GLU A 216 -41.62 -61.36 12.65
N LYS A 217 -40.39 -61.72 13.05
CA LYS A 217 -40.00 -63.09 13.43
C LYS A 217 -40.27 -63.43 14.90
N SER A 218 -40.86 -62.53 15.68
CA SER A 218 -41.06 -62.68 17.13
C SER A 218 -39.78 -62.79 17.95
N GLU A 219 -38.63 -62.34 17.43
CA GLU A 219 -37.33 -62.31 18.12
C GLU A 219 -37.16 -61.00 18.93
N ILE A 220 -38.04 -60.79 19.90
CA ILE A 220 -38.21 -59.49 20.60
C ILE A 220 -36.93 -59.01 21.32
N SER A 221 -36.16 -59.92 21.92
CA SER A 221 -34.94 -59.57 22.66
C SER A 221 -33.85 -59.01 21.74
N LEU A 222 -33.67 -59.58 20.55
CA LEU A 222 -32.71 -59.12 19.54
C LEU A 222 -33.16 -57.80 18.91
N ALA A 223 -34.46 -57.64 18.65
CA ALA A 223 -35.01 -56.37 18.18
C ALA A 223 -34.76 -55.23 19.18
N GLN A 224 -34.95 -55.47 20.49
CA GLN A 224 -34.64 -54.47 21.53
C GLN A 224 -33.15 -54.09 21.58
N GLN A 225 -32.24 -55.05 21.34
CA GLN A 225 -30.80 -54.74 21.24
C GLN A 225 -30.50 -53.81 20.07
N GLU A 226 -31.07 -54.07 18.89
CA GLU A 226 -30.88 -53.24 17.70
C GLU A 226 -31.45 -51.83 17.89
N VAL A 227 -32.63 -51.69 18.50
CA VAL A 227 -33.21 -50.39 18.86
C VAL A 227 -32.32 -49.62 19.84
N LYS A 228 -31.73 -50.31 20.82
CA LYS A 228 -30.79 -49.67 21.77
C LYS A 228 -29.50 -49.22 21.09
N ALA A 229 -28.96 -50.04 20.18
CA ALA A 229 -27.79 -49.70 19.37
C ALA A 229 -28.06 -48.50 18.44
N LEU A 230 -29.24 -48.47 17.81
CA LEU A 230 -29.73 -47.36 16.99
C LEU A 230 -29.77 -46.04 17.77
N ALA A 231 -30.33 -46.07 18.99
CA ALA A 231 -30.43 -44.89 19.86
C ALA A 231 -29.04 -44.37 20.27
N GLN A 232 -28.12 -45.28 20.62
CA GLN A 232 -26.73 -44.92 20.93
C GLN A 232 -26.01 -44.31 19.73
N LEU A 233 -26.15 -44.91 18.55
CA LEU A 233 -25.55 -44.41 17.30
C LEU A 233 -26.06 -43.01 16.95
N SER A 234 -27.36 -42.76 17.10
CA SER A 234 -27.96 -41.44 16.86
C SER A 234 -27.47 -40.38 17.85
N GLN A 235 -27.34 -40.73 19.14
CA GLN A 235 -26.82 -39.81 20.15
C GLN A 235 -25.35 -39.48 19.91
N SER A 236 -24.52 -40.47 19.56
CA SER A 236 -23.12 -40.26 19.20
C SER A 236 -22.98 -39.33 18.00
N LEU A 237 -23.73 -39.60 16.92
CA LEU A 237 -23.70 -38.78 15.70
C LEU A 237 -24.09 -37.32 15.98
N LEU A 238 -25.14 -37.10 16.78
CA LEU A 238 -25.57 -35.75 17.13
C LEU A 238 -24.51 -35.01 17.96
N SER A 239 -23.79 -35.73 18.82
CA SER A 239 -22.65 -35.20 19.57
C SER A 239 -21.51 -34.78 18.63
N ASP A 240 -21.13 -35.67 17.70
CA ASP A 240 -20.04 -35.44 16.75
C ASP A 240 -20.32 -34.23 15.83
N ILE A 241 -21.55 -34.12 15.33
CA ILE A 241 -22.00 -32.96 14.55
C ILE A 241 -21.94 -31.68 15.38
N ARG A 242 -22.38 -31.70 16.64
CA ARG A 242 -22.34 -30.52 17.51
C ARG A 242 -20.90 -30.07 17.78
N HIS A 243 -19.98 -30.99 18.01
CA HIS A 243 -18.56 -30.68 18.20
C HIS A 243 -17.98 -30.02 16.95
N ALA A 244 -18.18 -30.61 15.77
CA ALA A 244 -17.64 -30.07 14.53
C ALA A 244 -18.24 -28.71 14.12
N VAL A 245 -19.55 -28.50 14.35
CA VAL A 245 -20.19 -27.18 14.15
C VAL A 245 -19.64 -26.14 15.14
N SER A 246 -19.36 -26.54 16.39
CA SER A 246 -18.72 -25.66 17.38
C SER A 246 -17.32 -25.25 16.92
N ASP A 247 -16.53 -26.17 16.37
CA ASP A 247 -15.19 -25.89 15.87
C ASP A 247 -15.20 -24.89 14.69
N ILE A 248 -16.14 -25.05 13.75
CA ILE A 248 -16.35 -24.06 12.66
C ILE A 248 -16.71 -22.68 13.22
N LYS A 249 -17.55 -22.64 14.27
CA LYS A 249 -17.95 -21.39 14.93
C LYS A 249 -16.77 -20.72 15.63
N HIS A 250 -15.91 -21.49 16.28
CA HIS A 250 -14.68 -20.98 16.92
C HIS A 250 -13.68 -20.43 15.89
N LEU A 251 -13.50 -21.11 14.75
CA LEU A 251 -12.71 -20.60 13.62
C LEU A 251 -13.25 -19.25 13.13
N THR A 252 -14.57 -19.16 12.93
CA THR A 252 -15.23 -17.93 12.47
C THR A 252 -15.06 -16.76 13.44
N LEU A 253 -15.15 -17.01 14.75
CA LEU A 253 -14.92 -16.00 15.78
C LEU A 253 -13.47 -15.51 15.80
N ARG A 254 -12.49 -16.43 15.67
CA ARG A 254 -11.07 -16.04 15.58
C ARG A 254 -10.82 -15.17 14.35
N ASP A 255 -11.41 -15.52 13.21
CA ASP A 255 -11.32 -14.72 11.99
C ASP A 255 -11.88 -13.30 12.19
N GLU A 256 -13.05 -13.18 12.82
CA GLU A 256 -13.69 -11.87 13.05
C GLU A 256 -12.92 -11.01 14.07
N ILE A 257 -12.31 -11.64 15.08
CA ILE A 257 -11.41 -10.95 16.03
C ILE A 257 -10.12 -10.51 15.32
N ALA A 258 -9.53 -11.35 14.48
CA ALA A 258 -8.34 -11.00 13.70
C ALA A 258 -8.63 -9.82 12.76
N LYS A 259 -9.78 -9.84 12.10
CA LYS A 259 -10.26 -8.75 11.24
C LYS A 259 -10.51 -7.46 12.02
N SER A 260 -11.22 -7.52 13.15
CA SER A 260 -11.52 -6.37 14.00
C SER A 260 -10.24 -5.75 14.59
N SER A 261 -9.30 -6.59 15.03
CA SER A 261 -8.01 -6.13 15.57
C SER A 261 -7.12 -5.51 14.49
N ALA A 262 -7.15 -6.00 13.25
CA ALA A 262 -6.47 -5.37 12.11
C ALA A 262 -7.05 -3.97 11.82
N ILE A 263 -8.37 -3.82 11.77
CA ILE A 263 -9.06 -2.53 11.57
C ILE A 263 -8.70 -1.56 12.70
N LEU A 264 -8.70 -2.02 13.96
CA LEU A 264 -8.30 -1.21 15.11
C LEU A 264 -6.85 -0.76 15.02
N LYS A 265 -5.91 -1.63 14.63
CA LYS A 265 -4.50 -1.23 14.42
C LYS A 265 -4.34 -0.18 13.33
N GLU A 266 -5.05 -0.32 12.21
CA GLU A 266 -5.04 0.64 11.11
C GLU A 266 -5.57 2.01 11.56
N LYS A 267 -6.73 2.02 12.23
CA LYS A 267 -7.38 3.24 12.73
C LYS A 267 -6.54 3.92 13.81
N THR A 268 -5.90 3.15 14.69
CA THR A 268 -5.00 3.66 15.72
C THR A 268 -3.73 4.25 15.11
N SER A 269 -3.15 3.60 14.11
CA SER A 269 -1.98 4.14 13.37
C SER A 269 -2.31 5.46 12.68
N THR A 270 -3.52 5.56 12.12
CA THR A 270 -4.02 6.78 11.47
C THR A 270 -4.23 7.91 12.49
N LEU A 271 -4.80 7.60 13.66
CA LEU A 271 -5.00 8.58 14.74
C LEU A 271 -3.69 9.05 15.34
N LEU A 272 -2.73 8.15 15.55
CA LEU A 272 -1.39 8.50 16.06
C LEU A 272 -0.64 9.39 15.08
N LEU A 273 -0.73 9.12 13.77
CA LEU A 273 -0.17 10.00 12.75
C LEU A 273 -0.83 11.38 12.75
N ARG A 274 -2.14 11.45 12.93
CA ARG A 274 -2.88 12.72 13.00
C ARG A 274 -2.52 13.52 14.25
N TYR A 275 -2.44 12.87 15.42
CA TYR A 275 -2.05 13.50 16.68
C TYR A 275 -0.62 14.05 16.64
N ARG A 276 0.32 13.27 16.10
CA ARG A 276 1.72 13.68 15.95
C ARG A 276 1.90 14.85 14.97
N MET A 277 1.02 14.96 13.97
CA MET A 277 1.01 16.08 13.03
C MET A 277 0.46 17.38 13.63
N ILE A 278 -0.44 17.27 14.62
CA ILE A 278 -0.97 18.42 15.37
C ILE A 278 0.08 18.92 16.36
N LEU A 279 0.72 18.02 17.11
CA LEU A 279 1.75 18.39 18.07
C LEU A 279 3.04 18.95 17.46
N SER A 280 3.35 18.65 16.18
CA SER A 280 4.50 19.26 15.51
C SER A 280 4.19 20.65 14.92
N LYS A 281 2.98 21.18 15.10
CA LYS A 281 2.54 22.50 14.62
C LYS A 281 2.36 23.53 15.76
N THR A 282 2.46 23.09 17.01
CA THR A 282 2.50 23.92 18.23
C THR A 282 3.91 23.92 18.77
#